data_AF-A0A174PE91-F1
#
_entry.id   AF-A0A174PE91-F1
#
_cell.length_a   1.000
_cell.length_b   1.000
_cell.length_c   1.000
_cell.angle_alpha   90.00
_cell.angle_beta   90.00
_cell.angle_gamma   90.00
#
_symmetry.space_group_name_H-M   'P 1'
#
loop_
_entity.id
_entity.type
_entity.pdbx_description
1 polymer ?
#
loop_
_entity_poly.entity_id
_entity_poly.type
_entity_poly.pdbx_seq_one_letter_code
_entity_poly.pdbx_strand_id
1 'polypeptide(L)'
;MIKEIRLKNFKVFEEESFNIKPLTLITGVNGMGKSTLIQSLLFLKQNYELGYLSNPKKKLRLKHDFVNLESAGDICYTFAEEKSVCISIKEDNGNEYQWVLDTSEAGSEEVGYTYTGSDIHGLSLFDDRFIFLEAERWGPKAQYNKSEARAYNTSLGIQGGTYAGLPEQRLVG
;
A
#
# COMPACT_ATOMS: atom_id res chain seq x y z
N MET A 1 -13.41 9.90 -7.99
CA MET A 1 -13.31 8.59 -7.30
C MET A 1 -12.61 7.58 -8.22
N ILE A 2 -11.76 6.70 -7.68
CA ILE A 2 -11.19 5.57 -8.43
C ILE A 2 -12.32 4.66 -8.93
N LYS A 3 -12.32 4.40 -10.24
CA LYS A 3 -13.30 3.59 -10.95
C LYS A 3 -12.71 2.27 -11.45
N GLU A 4 -11.45 2.27 -11.85
CA GLU A 4 -10.76 1.08 -12.34
C GLU A 4 -9.33 1.06 -11.82
N ILE A 5 -8.86 -0.12 -11.42
CA ILE A 5 -7.45 -0.41 -11.15
C ILE A 5 -7.05 -1.55 -12.06
N ARG A 6 -6.00 -1.37 -12.86
CA ARG A 6 -5.43 -2.43 -13.69
C ARG A 6 -4.04 -2.77 -13.21
N LEU A 7 -3.76 -4.06 -13.10
CA LEU A 7 -2.45 -4.59 -12.73
C LEU A 7 -1.97 -5.50 -13.86
N LYS A 8 -0.75 -5.27 -14.35
CA LYS A 8 -0.07 -6.14 -15.30
C LYS A 8 1.26 -6.60 -14.72
N ASN A 9 1.53 -7.89 -14.84
CA ASN A 9 2.70 -8.57 -14.32
C ASN A 9 2.95 -8.33 -12.83
N PHE A 10 1.91 -8.11 -12.02
CA PHE A 10 2.07 -7.76 -10.61
C PHE A 10 1.73 -8.96 -9.69
N LYS A 11 2.77 -9.54 -9.08
CA LYS A 11 2.73 -10.71 -8.21
C LYS A 11 2.01 -11.91 -8.81
N VAL A 12 0.72 -12.08 -8.50
CA VAL A 12 -0.10 -13.22 -8.94
C VAL A 12 -0.90 -12.89 -10.20
N PHE A 13 -0.91 -11.63 -10.63
CA PHE A 13 -1.67 -11.17 -11.79
C PHE A 13 -0.77 -11.02 -13.01
N GLU A 14 -1.05 -11.78 -14.05
CA GLU A 14 -0.50 -11.55 -15.39
C GLU A 14 -1.08 -10.26 -15.98
N GLU A 15 -2.41 -10.18 -16.05
CA GLU A 15 -3.15 -8.96 -16.35
C GLU A 15 -4.55 -9.07 -15.75
N GLU A 16 -4.93 -8.13 -14.89
CA GLU A 16 -6.25 -8.13 -14.24
C GLU A 16 -6.77 -6.69 -14.08
N SER A 17 -8.07 -6.50 -14.29
CA SER A 17 -8.73 -5.19 -14.18
C SER A 17 -9.88 -5.23 -13.18
N PHE A 18 -9.79 -4.40 -12.15
CA PHE A 18 -10.74 -4.32 -11.05
C PHE A 18 -11.60 -3.07 -11.17
N ASN A 19 -12.91 -3.26 -11.34
CA ASN A 19 -13.88 -2.17 -11.29
C ASN A 19 -14.20 -1.83 -9.83
N ILE A 20 -13.97 -0.59 -9.45
CA ILE A 20 -14.18 -0.06 -8.09
C ILE A 20 -15.48 0.75 -8.06
N LYS A 21 -16.32 0.46 -7.08
CA LYS A 21 -17.57 1.16 -6.76
C LYS A 21 -17.48 1.78 -5.36
N PRO A 22 -18.37 2.75 -5.00
CA PRO A 22 -18.38 3.40 -3.68
C PRO A 22 -18.25 2.45 -2.49
N LEU A 23 -18.79 1.24 -2.63
CA LEU A 23 -18.50 0.10 -1.76
C LEU A 23 -18.02 -1.07 -2.62
N THR A 24 -16.79 -1.50 -2.40
CA THR A 24 -16.19 -2.65 -3.08
C THR A 24 -15.74 -3.65 -2.03
N LEU A 25 -16.32 -4.86 -2.06
CA LEU A 25 -15.97 -5.93 -1.14
C LEU A 25 -15.04 -6.94 -1.84
N ILE A 26 -13.78 -7.00 -1.41
CA ILE A 26 -12.80 -7.96 -1.93
C ILE A 26 -12.85 -9.22 -1.07
N THR A 27 -13.42 -10.31 -1.60
CA THR A 27 -13.50 -11.62 -0.92
C THR A 27 -12.85 -12.72 -1.76
N GLY A 28 -12.73 -13.93 -1.20
CA GLY A 28 -12.13 -15.08 -1.87
C GLY A 28 -11.12 -15.80 -0.97
N VAL A 29 -10.63 -16.95 -1.44
CA VAL A 29 -9.69 -17.77 -0.68
C VAL A 29 -8.30 -17.11 -0.57
N ASN A 30 -7.50 -17.53 0.41
CA ASN A 30 -6.14 -17.02 0.59
C ASN A 30 -5.29 -17.31 -0.65
N GLY A 31 -4.38 -16.41 -0.99
CA GLY A 31 -3.54 -16.52 -2.19
C GLY A 31 -4.17 -16.02 -3.49
N MET A 32 -5.48 -15.72 -3.55
CA MET A 32 -6.16 -15.22 -4.77
C MET A 32 -5.90 -13.72 -5.07
N GLY A 33 -4.82 -13.12 -4.56
CA GLY A 33 -4.46 -11.74 -4.92
C GLY A 33 -5.25 -10.62 -4.25
N LYS A 34 -6.11 -10.90 -3.26
CA LYS A 34 -6.82 -9.87 -2.48
C LYS A 34 -5.88 -8.84 -1.86
N SER A 35 -4.84 -9.33 -1.18
CA SER A 35 -3.82 -8.47 -0.59
C SER A 35 -2.98 -7.79 -1.67
N THR A 36 -2.73 -8.46 -2.80
CA THR A 36 -1.98 -7.91 -3.93
C THR A 36 -2.61 -6.63 -4.47
N LEU A 37 -3.94 -6.58 -4.61
CA LEU A 37 -4.65 -5.37 -5.03
C LEU A 37 -4.52 -4.22 -4.02
N ILE A 38 -4.60 -4.51 -2.72
CA ILE A 38 -4.41 -3.46 -1.69
C ILE A 38 -2.95 -3.00 -1.66
N GLN A 39 -2.00 -3.93 -1.79
CA GLN A 39 -0.58 -3.65 -1.79
C GLN A 39 -0.13 -2.76 -2.96
N SER A 40 -0.74 -2.88 -4.15
CA SER A 40 -0.43 -1.98 -5.27
C SER A 40 -0.83 -0.53 -4.97
N LEU A 41 -1.97 -0.32 -4.31
CA LEU A 41 -2.42 1.02 -3.90
C LEU A 41 -1.53 1.60 -2.79
N LEU A 42 -1.20 0.79 -1.79
CA LEU A 42 -0.31 1.20 -0.69
C LEU A 42 1.10 1.52 -1.17
N PHE A 43 1.61 0.76 -2.15
CA PHE A 43 2.88 1.04 -2.81
C PHE A 43 2.91 2.40 -3.49
N LEU A 44 1.84 2.79 -4.19
CA LEU A 44 1.75 4.12 -4.79
C LEU A 44 1.64 5.20 -3.71
N LYS A 45 0.78 5.01 -2.71
CA LYS A 45 0.58 5.98 -1.61
C LYS A 45 1.88 6.26 -0.86
N GLN A 46 2.65 5.24 -0.48
CA GLN A 46 3.92 5.44 0.24
C GLN A 46 4.94 6.21 -0.60
N ASN A 47 5.05 5.90 -1.89
CA ASN A 47 6.01 6.57 -2.77
C ASN A 47 5.55 7.99 -3.15
N TYR A 48 4.26 8.27 -3.10
CA TYR A 48 3.73 9.63 -3.17
C TYR A 48 4.14 10.45 -1.93
N GLU A 49 3.92 9.92 -0.72
CA GLU A 49 4.27 10.60 0.53
C GLU A 49 5.77 10.87 0.68
N LEU A 50 6.60 9.96 0.16
CA LEU A 50 8.05 10.17 0.05
C LEU A 50 8.46 11.23 -0.98
N GLY A 51 7.53 11.69 -1.83
CA GLY A 51 7.79 12.61 -2.93
C GLY A 51 8.58 11.96 -4.07
N TYR A 52 8.48 10.64 -4.24
CA TYR A 52 9.26 9.89 -5.25
C TYR A 52 8.48 9.80 -6.55
N LEU A 53 7.15 9.75 -6.51
CA LEU A 53 6.30 9.75 -7.72
C LEU A 53 6.33 11.08 -8.50
N SER A 54 6.68 12.20 -7.86
CA SER A 54 6.82 13.52 -8.52
C SER A 54 8.19 13.74 -9.16
N ASN A 55 9.15 12.82 -8.98
CA ASN A 55 10.51 12.99 -9.49
C ASN A 55 10.98 11.72 -10.23
N PRO A 56 10.90 11.71 -11.59
CA PRO A 56 11.30 10.57 -12.40
C PRO A 56 12.77 10.12 -12.24
N LYS A 57 13.63 10.96 -11.63
CA LYS A 57 15.03 10.60 -11.34
C LYS A 57 15.18 9.74 -10.09
N LYS A 58 14.15 9.68 -9.24
CA LYS A 58 14.16 8.85 -8.03
C LYS A 58 13.62 7.46 -8.35
N LYS A 59 14.27 6.44 -7.82
CA LYS A 59 13.73 5.08 -7.81
C LYS A 59 12.69 4.97 -6.70
N LEU A 60 11.62 4.20 -6.96
CA LEU A 60 10.56 3.94 -5.99
C LEU A 60 10.99 2.86 -5.01
N ARG A 61 10.68 3.03 -3.73
CA ARG A 61 11.00 2.04 -2.70
C ARG A 61 9.94 0.95 -2.63
N LEU A 62 10.39 -0.29 -2.64
CA LEU A 62 9.55 -1.48 -2.51
C LEU A 62 9.21 -1.80 -1.04
N LYS A 63 9.95 -1.23 -0.08
CA LYS A 63 9.76 -1.44 1.36
C LYS A 63 9.64 -0.11 2.10
N HIS A 64 8.50 0.09 2.76
CA HIS A 64 8.31 1.17 3.73
C HIS A 64 7.10 0.88 4.64
N ASP A 65 6.57 1.92 5.29
CA ASP A 65 5.63 1.83 6.41
C ASP A 65 4.25 1.27 6.02
N PHE A 66 3.85 1.39 4.75
CA PHE A 66 2.57 0.85 4.27
C PHE A 66 2.70 -0.55 3.67
N VAL A 67 3.79 -0.84 2.96
CA VAL A 67 3.96 -2.14 2.30
C VAL A 67 5.42 -2.58 2.22
N ASN A 68 5.62 -3.88 2.38
CA ASN A 68 6.87 -4.58 2.09
C ASN A 68 6.64 -5.52 0.90
N LEU A 69 7.26 -5.19 -0.23
CA LEU A 69 7.19 -5.93 -1.48
C LEU A 69 8.44 -6.78 -1.78
N GLU A 70 9.38 -6.87 -0.83
CA GLU A 70 10.59 -7.68 -0.89
C GLU A 70 11.63 -7.26 -1.95
N SER A 71 11.37 -7.45 -3.23
CA SER A 71 12.29 -7.11 -4.32
C SER A 71 11.57 -6.90 -5.65
N ALA A 72 12.29 -6.36 -6.64
CA ALA A 72 11.76 -6.17 -7.99
C ALA A 72 11.33 -7.49 -8.64
N GLY A 73 12.04 -8.59 -8.33
CA GLY A 73 11.68 -9.93 -8.77
C GLY A 73 10.39 -10.43 -8.12
N ASP A 74 10.20 -10.17 -6.83
CA ASP A 74 9.02 -10.66 -6.06
C ASP A 74 7.72 -9.95 -6.45
N ILE A 75 7.80 -8.73 -6.97
CA ILE A 75 6.64 -8.01 -7.50
C ILE A 75 6.31 -8.38 -8.93
N CYS A 76 7.26 -8.93 -9.69
CA CYS A 76 7.06 -9.31 -11.08
C CYS A 76 6.36 -10.67 -11.14
N TYR A 77 5.33 -10.79 -11.98
CA TYR A 77 4.65 -12.06 -12.20
C TYR A 77 5.64 -13.14 -12.65
N THR A 78 5.55 -14.32 -12.03
CA THR A 78 6.55 -15.38 -12.18
C THR A 78 6.74 -15.81 -13.64
N PHE A 79 5.67 -15.79 -14.42
CA PHE A 79 5.67 -16.18 -15.84
C PHE A 79 5.68 -14.97 -16.80
N ALA A 80 5.99 -13.77 -16.31
CA ALA A 80 6.07 -12.58 -17.16
C ALA A 80 7.22 -12.69 -18.18
N GLU A 81 6.86 -12.55 -19.46
CA GLU A 81 7.80 -12.47 -20.58
C GLU A 81 8.64 -11.19 -20.51
N GLU A 82 8.01 -10.08 -20.13
CA GLU A 82 8.65 -8.78 -19.94
C GLU A 82 8.93 -8.54 -18.45
N LYS A 83 10.15 -8.06 -18.14
CA LYS A 83 10.53 -7.65 -16.78
C LYS A 83 10.08 -6.22 -16.49
N SER A 84 8.79 -6.00 -16.66
CA SER A 84 8.11 -4.76 -16.34
C SER A 84 6.79 -5.04 -15.63
N VAL A 85 6.46 -4.17 -14.68
CA VAL A 85 5.19 -4.20 -13.94
C VAL A 85 4.41 -2.96 -14.31
N CYS A 86 3.11 -3.09 -14.59
CA CYS A 86 2.24 -1.94 -14.83
C CYS A 86 1.16 -1.83 -13.76
N ILE A 87 1.00 -0.64 -13.21
CA ILE A 87 -0.13 -0.26 -12.36
C ILE A 87 -0.84 0.89 -13.04
N SER A 88 -2.13 0.73 -13.33
CA SER A 88 -2.95 1.78 -13.92
C SER A 88 -4.18 2.06 -13.05
N ILE A 89 -4.56 3.33 -12.96
CA ILE A 89 -5.75 3.78 -12.23
C ILE A 89 -6.55 4.70 -13.15
N LYS A 90 -7.88 4.52 -13.16
CA LYS A 90 -8.82 5.44 -13.81
C LYS A 90 -9.79 6.02 -12.79
N GLU A 91 -10.10 7.30 -12.93
CA GLU A 91 -11.10 7.98 -12.12
C GLU A 91 -12.39 8.28 -12.92
N ASP A 92 -13.49 8.48 -12.19
CA ASP A 92 -14.80 8.86 -12.72
C ASP A 92 -14.80 10.16 -13.55
N ASN A 93 -13.91 11.10 -13.21
CA ASN A 93 -13.70 12.35 -13.93
C ASN A 93 -12.97 12.18 -15.28
N GLY A 94 -12.59 10.96 -15.66
CA GLY A 94 -11.88 10.64 -16.89
C GLY A 94 -10.36 10.72 -16.79
N ASN A 95 -9.81 11.07 -15.62
CA ASN A 95 -8.36 11.04 -15.40
C ASN A 95 -7.85 9.59 -15.43
N GLU A 96 -6.71 9.41 -16.09
CA GLU A 96 -6.01 8.13 -16.18
C GLU A 96 -4.57 8.31 -15.73
N TYR A 97 -4.06 7.32 -15.00
CA TYR A 97 -2.73 7.33 -14.39
C TYR A 97 -2.10 5.96 -14.66
N GLN A 98 -0.87 5.94 -15.16
CA GLN A 98 -0.17 4.69 -15.44
C GLN A 98 1.29 4.79 -15.04
N TRP A 99 1.72 3.85 -14.19
CA TRP A 99 3.11 3.65 -13.79
C TRP A 99 3.61 2.33 -14.37
N VAL A 100 4.70 2.40 -15.15
CA VAL A 100 5.42 1.22 -15.63
C VAL A 100 6.74 1.14 -14.88
N LEU A 101 6.89 0.12 -14.05
CA LEU A 101 8.06 -0.12 -13.21
C LEU A 101 9.05 -1.02 -13.95
N ASP A 102 10.33 -0.66 -13.90
CA ASP A 102 11.42 -1.48 -14.40
C ASP A 102 11.83 -2.49 -13.32
N THR A 103 11.60 -3.77 -13.61
CA THR A 103 11.93 -4.89 -12.71
C THR A 103 13.01 -5.80 -13.29
N SER A 104 13.85 -5.27 -14.18
CA SER A 104 14.98 -6.01 -14.77
C SER A 104 16.03 -6.39 -13.73
N GLU A 105 16.30 -5.51 -12.75
CA GLU A 105 17.19 -5.76 -11.61
C GLU A 105 16.45 -6.53 -10.50
N ALA A 106 16.21 -7.83 -10.69
CA ALA A 106 15.35 -8.64 -9.82
C ALA A 106 15.68 -8.55 -8.31
N GLY A 107 16.95 -8.45 -7.93
CA GLY A 107 17.37 -8.34 -6.52
C GLY A 107 17.28 -6.93 -5.91
N SER A 108 16.86 -5.93 -6.68
CA SER A 108 16.78 -4.54 -6.21
C SER A 108 15.57 -4.32 -5.31
N GLU A 109 15.78 -3.54 -4.24
CA GLU A 109 14.70 -3.06 -3.35
C GLU A 109 14.11 -1.72 -3.82
N GLU A 110 14.67 -1.15 -4.89
CA GLU A 110 14.19 0.08 -5.50
C GLU A 110 14.00 -0.11 -7.01
N VAL A 111 12.94 0.45 -7.57
CA VAL A 111 12.58 0.29 -8.99
C VAL A 111 12.51 1.63 -9.70
N GLY A 112 13.10 1.69 -10.89
CA GLY A 112 12.85 2.79 -11.80
C GLY A 112 11.41 2.76 -12.30
N TYR A 113 10.88 3.88 -12.75
CA TYR A 113 9.55 3.92 -13.34
C TYR A 113 9.43 4.96 -14.44
N THR A 114 8.48 4.73 -15.33
CA THR A 114 7.95 5.76 -16.24
C THR A 114 6.49 6.02 -15.90
N TYR A 115 6.08 7.26 -16.08
CA TYR A 115 4.72 7.70 -15.77
C TYR A 115 4.07 8.37 -16.98
N THR A 116 2.82 8.01 -17.24
CA THR A 116 1.97 8.60 -18.27
C THR A 116 0.57 8.79 -17.72
N GLY A 117 -0.02 9.98 -17.87
CA GLY A 117 -1.37 10.25 -17.39
C GLY A 117 -1.60 11.71 -17.00
N SER A 118 -2.68 11.93 -16.26
CA SER A 118 -3.06 13.22 -15.66
C SER A 118 -2.08 13.65 -14.57
N ASP A 119 -2.28 14.83 -13.96
CA ASP A 119 -1.46 15.25 -12.81
C ASP A 119 -1.72 14.34 -11.59
N ILE A 120 -0.67 13.68 -11.11
CA ILE A 120 -0.74 12.76 -9.97
C ILE A 120 -1.27 13.44 -8.70
N HIS A 121 -1.05 14.74 -8.52
CA HIS A 121 -1.52 15.47 -7.35
C HIS A 121 -3.06 15.55 -7.28
N GLY A 122 -3.75 15.33 -8.40
CA GLY A 122 -5.21 15.26 -8.48
C GLY A 122 -5.80 13.89 -8.16
N LEU A 123 -4.98 12.85 -7.98
CA LEU A 123 -5.47 11.50 -7.74
C LEU A 123 -6.04 11.33 -6.33
N SER A 124 -7.28 10.87 -6.23
CA SER A 124 -7.98 10.68 -4.95
C SER A 124 -7.30 9.70 -3.97
N LEU A 125 -6.42 8.81 -4.45
CA LEU A 125 -5.58 7.94 -3.62
C LEU A 125 -4.62 8.73 -2.72
N PHE A 126 -4.15 9.88 -3.18
CA PHE A 126 -3.10 10.66 -2.54
C PHE A 126 -3.63 11.77 -1.63
N ASP A 127 -4.95 11.94 -1.61
CA ASP A 127 -5.65 12.85 -0.71
C ASP A 127 -5.46 12.46 0.77
N ASP A 128 -5.54 13.45 1.66
CA ASP A 128 -5.50 13.27 3.12
C ASP A 128 -6.73 12.53 3.66
N ARG A 129 -7.79 12.41 2.86
CA ARG A 129 -8.99 11.61 3.16
C ARG A 129 -8.78 10.11 2.96
N PHE A 130 -7.65 9.69 2.39
CA PHE A 130 -7.31 8.27 2.29
C PHE A 130 -7.02 7.69 3.68
N ILE A 131 -7.79 6.68 4.08
CA ILE A 131 -7.63 6.00 5.36
C ILE A 131 -7.36 4.53 5.06
N PHE A 132 -6.22 4.03 5.54
CA PHE A 132 -5.90 2.62 5.56
C PHE A 132 -6.03 2.09 7.00
N LEU A 133 -6.90 1.10 7.19
CA LEU A 133 -7.10 0.42 8.46
C LEU A 133 -6.47 -0.97 8.40
N GLU A 134 -5.38 -1.16 9.11
CA GLU A 134 -4.76 -2.46 9.29
C GLU A 134 -5.45 -3.20 10.45
N ALA A 135 -5.83 -4.45 10.23
CA ALA A 135 -6.32 -5.31 11.31
C ALA A 135 -5.12 -5.83 12.11
N GLU A 136 -4.68 -5.08 13.14
CA GLU A 136 -3.71 -5.61 14.09
C GLU A 136 -4.29 -6.84 14.82
N ARG A 137 -3.80 -8.03 14.49
CA ARG A 137 -4.01 -9.23 15.31
C ARG A 137 -2.97 -9.24 16.42
N TRP A 138 -3.29 -8.65 17.56
CA TRP A 138 -2.45 -8.69 18.76
C TRP A 138 -2.35 -10.13 19.29
N GLY A 139 -1.32 -10.87 18.89
CA GLY A 139 -0.82 -12.02 19.64
C GLY A 139 0.04 -11.57 20.83
N PRO A 140 0.31 -12.43 21.83
CA PRO A 140 1.12 -12.05 22.99
C PRO A 140 2.55 -11.70 22.54
N LYS A 141 2.98 -10.45 22.79
CA LYS A 141 4.36 -9.99 22.56
C LYS A 141 5.09 -9.84 23.89
N ALA A 142 6.29 -10.41 23.99
CA ALA A 142 7.13 -10.36 25.18
C ALA A 142 7.84 -9.00 25.38
N GLN A 143 7.94 -8.17 24.34
CA GLN A 143 8.52 -6.84 24.41
C GLN A 143 7.75 -5.86 23.54
N TYR A 144 7.43 -4.72 24.13
CA TYR A 144 6.88 -3.55 23.45
C TYR A 144 8.03 -2.63 23.07
N ASN A 145 8.33 -2.49 21.77
CA ASN A 145 9.16 -1.40 21.30
C ASN A 145 8.32 -0.12 21.28
N LYS A 146 8.51 0.74 22.29
CA LYS A 146 7.92 2.08 22.38
C LYS A 146 8.74 3.07 21.55
N SER A 147 8.66 2.95 20.22
CA SER A 147 9.16 3.90 19.20
C SER A 147 8.93 3.20 17.86
N GLU A 148 8.17 3.69 16.89
CA GLU A 148 7.98 5.06 16.43
C GLU A 148 6.49 5.37 16.27
N ALA A 149 6.09 6.61 16.47
CA ALA A 149 4.76 7.05 16.06
C ALA A 149 4.67 6.84 14.54
N ARG A 150 3.95 5.79 14.10
CA ARG A 150 3.55 5.66 12.70
C ARG A 150 2.67 6.87 12.41
N ALA A 151 3.23 7.87 11.74
CA ALA A 151 2.54 9.11 11.41
C ALA A 151 1.59 8.85 10.24
N TYR A 152 0.59 7.99 10.44
CA TYR A 152 -0.55 8.01 9.56
C TYR A 152 -1.27 9.34 9.85
N ASN A 153 -1.32 10.24 8.86
CA ASN A 153 -2.22 11.39 8.87
C ASN A 153 -3.67 10.88 8.81
N THR A 154 -4.11 10.23 9.88
CA THR A 154 -5.48 9.79 10.07
C THR A 154 -6.11 10.79 11.02
N SER A 155 -7.22 11.39 10.60
CA SER A 155 -8.08 12.22 11.46
C SER A 155 -8.81 11.40 12.53
N LEU A 156 -8.44 10.12 12.72
CA LEU A 156 -8.99 9.21 13.69
C LEU A 156 -8.14 9.26 14.96
N GLY A 157 -8.68 9.90 15.99
CA GLY A 157 -8.00 10.16 17.26
C GLY A 157 -7.46 8.92 17.95
N ILE A 158 -6.26 9.06 18.51
CA ILE A 158 -5.67 8.12 19.47
C ILE A 158 -6.43 8.25 20.79
N GLN A 159 -7.55 7.54 20.95
CA GLN A 159 -8.15 7.32 22.27
C GLN A 159 -8.57 5.86 22.42
N GLY A 160 -7.59 5.02 22.74
CA GLY A 160 -7.80 3.67 23.28
C GLY A 160 -7.27 3.59 24.70
N GLY A 161 -8.17 3.64 25.69
CA GLY A 161 -8.03 3.03 27.01
C GLY A 161 -6.94 3.55 27.96
N THR A 162 -7.22 4.60 28.72
CA THR A 162 -6.59 4.82 30.03
C THR A 162 -7.01 3.70 30.98
N TYR A 163 -6.14 2.72 31.20
CA TYR A 163 -6.25 1.83 32.35
C TYR A 163 -5.94 2.65 33.62
N ALA A 164 -6.98 3.04 34.34
CA ALA A 164 -6.86 3.51 35.71
C ALA A 164 -6.52 2.30 36.61
N GLY A 165 -5.26 2.17 36.99
CA GLY A 165 -4.84 1.24 38.04
C GLY A 165 -5.44 1.68 39.37
N LEU A 166 -6.39 0.91 39.89
CA LEU A 166 -6.80 0.97 41.29
C LEU A 166 -5.64 0.41 42.15
N PRO A 167 -5.22 1.07 43.23
CA PRO A 167 -4.25 0.50 44.14
C PRO A 167 -4.90 -0.58 45.00
N GLU A 168 -4.39 -1.80 44.87
CA GLU A 168 -4.72 -2.96 45.71
C GLU A 168 -4.20 -2.69 47.13
N GLN A 169 -5.10 -2.47 48.09
CA GLN A 169 -4.76 -2.45 49.51
C GLN A 169 -4.49 -3.89 49.96
N ARG A 170 -3.23 -4.18 50.30
CA ARG A 170 -2.81 -5.43 50.94
C ARG A 170 -3.35 -5.46 52.38
N LEU A 171 -4.33 -6.33 52.62
CA LEU A 171 -4.74 -6.79 53.95
C LEU A 171 -4.09 -8.16 54.20
N VAL A 172 -3.12 -8.21 55.11
CA VAL A 172 -2.71 -9.38 55.92
C VAL A 172 -1.97 -8.75 57.11
N GLY A 173 -2.43 -8.81 58.36
CA GLY A 173 -2.72 -9.98 59.18
C GLY A 173 -1.79 -9.88 60.39
#